data_AF-A0A9D1HTR5-F1
#
_entry.id   AF-A0A9D1HTR5-F1
#
_cell.length_a   1.000
_cell.length_b   1.000
_cell.length_c   1.000
_cell.angle_alpha   90.00
_cell.angle_beta   90.00
_cell.angle_gamma   90.00
#
_symmetry.space_group_name_H-M   'P 1'
#
loop_
_entity.id
_entity.type
_entity.pdbx_description
1 polymer ?
#
loop_
_entity_poly.entity_id
_entity_poly.type
_entity_poly.pdbx_seq_one_letter_code
_entity_poly.pdbx_strand_id
1 'polypeptide(L)'
;MGDVDAEGRKWLLREYILPRVDILKVGHHGSMTSSASEFVRPVRPKYALVSVGRNNHYDYPVTTVIERYRYCESKVIRIDKDENFSIAF
;
A
#
# COMPACT_ATOMS: atom_id res chain seq x y z
N MET A 1 6.25 -1.07 -2.30
CA MET A 1 6.68 -2.46 -2.60
C MET A 1 6.39 -2.76 -4.06
N GLY A 2 7.22 -3.58 -4.71
CA GLY A 2 6.84 -4.26 -5.95
C GLY A 2 5.87 -5.41 -5.66
N ASP A 3 5.90 -6.45 -6.48
CA ASP A 3 5.10 -7.67 -6.28
C ASP A 3 5.83 -8.70 -5.41
N VAL A 4 6.14 -8.32 -4.16
CA VAL A 4 6.61 -9.31 -3.17
C VAL A 4 5.43 -10.20 -2.81
N ASP A 5 5.55 -11.49 -3.10
CA ASP A 5 4.52 -12.49 -2.82
C ASP A 5 4.30 -12.69 -1.30
N ALA A 6 3.37 -13.58 -0.95
CA ALA A 6 3.04 -13.83 0.45
C ALA A 6 4.20 -14.45 1.25
N GLU A 7 5.08 -15.21 0.60
CA GLU A 7 6.20 -15.88 1.25
C GLU A 7 7.34 -14.90 1.55
N GLY A 8 7.73 -14.09 0.56
CA GLY A 8 8.71 -13.02 0.74
C GLY A 8 8.28 -12.01 1.81
N ARG A 9 6.97 -11.72 1.93
CA ARG A 9 6.46 -10.87 3.02
C ARG A 9 6.58 -11.53 4.40
N LYS A 10 6.27 -12.82 4.51
CA LYS A 10 6.43 -13.56 5.78
C LYS A 10 7.90 -13.62 6.20
N TRP A 11 8.80 -13.82 5.24
CA TRP A 11 10.23 -13.78 5.48
C TRP A 11 10.67 -12.39 5.99
N LEU A 12 10.24 -11.29 5.34
CA LEU A 12 10.54 -9.93 5.80
C LEU A 12 10.09 -9.67 7.24
N LEU A 13 8.89 -10.12 7.61
CA LEU A 13 8.33 -9.95 8.95
C LEU A 13 9.05 -10.81 10.02
N ARG A 14 9.75 -11.88 9.61
CA ARG A 14 10.54 -12.73 10.51
C ARG A 14 11.94 -12.19 10.71
N GLU A 15 12.59 -11.76 9.63
CA GLU A 15 13.99 -11.36 9.65
C GLU A 15 14.18 -9.91 10.11
N TYR A 16 13.17 -9.05 9.94
CA TYR A 16 13.31 -7.62 10.18
C TYR A 16 12.19 -7.06 11.04
N ILE A 17 12.57 -6.14 11.94
CA ILE A 17 11.63 -5.20 12.55
C ILE A 17 11.40 -4.09 11.53
N LEU A 18 10.21 -4.07 10.92
CA LEU A 18 9.89 -3.08 9.92
C LEU A 18 9.73 -1.69 10.57
N PRO A 19 10.46 -0.67 10.10
CA PRO A 19 10.32 0.67 10.63
C PRO A 19 9.01 1.29 10.16
N ARG A 20 8.61 2.36 10.85
CA ARG A 20 7.58 3.25 10.34
C ARG A 20 8.12 4.02 9.15
N VAL A 21 7.26 4.24 8.16
CA VAL A 21 7.63 4.98 6.96
C VAL A 21 6.66 6.13 6.74
N ASP A 22 7.12 7.21 6.10
CA ASP A 22 6.19 8.27 5.70
C ASP A 22 5.34 7.82 4.53
N ILE A 23 5.92 7.09 3.57
CA ILE A 23 5.26 6.73 2.32
C ILE A 23 5.44 5.24 2.07
N LEU A 24 4.35 4.55 1.81
CA LEU A 24 4.34 3.17 1.34
C LEU A 24 3.61 3.09 0.00
N LYS A 25 4.32 2.66 -1.05
CA LYS A 25 3.67 2.24 -2.30
C LYS A 25 2.91 0.93 -2.07
N VAL A 26 1.60 0.98 -2.27
CA VAL A 26 0.70 -0.19 -2.21
C VAL A 26 1.11 -1.17 -3.28
N GLY A 27 1.43 -2.41 -2.87
CA GLY A 27 1.80 -3.49 -3.80
C GLY A 27 0.65 -3.84 -4.76
N HIS A 28 0.97 -4.48 -5.89
CA HIS A 28 0.01 -5.01 -6.86
C HIS A 28 -1.21 -4.12 -7.12
N HIS A 29 -1.00 -2.81 -7.23
CA HIS A 29 -2.05 -1.83 -7.56
C HIS A 29 -3.27 -1.82 -6.61
N GLY A 30 -3.19 -2.47 -5.44
CA GLY A 30 -4.30 -2.61 -4.50
C GLY A 30 -5.26 -3.78 -4.78
N SER A 31 -4.79 -4.85 -5.44
CA SER A 31 -5.51 -6.13 -5.54
C SER A 31 -5.75 -6.83 -4.21
N MET A 32 -6.63 -7.83 -4.16
CA MET A 32 -6.92 -8.61 -2.94
C MET A 32 -5.68 -9.21 -2.26
N THR A 33 -4.67 -9.58 -3.05
CA THR A 33 -3.40 -10.16 -2.58
C THR A 33 -2.38 -9.11 -2.14
N SER A 34 -2.68 -7.82 -2.34
CA SER A 34 -1.85 -6.69 -1.94
C SER A 34 -1.78 -6.56 -0.44
N SER A 35 -0.55 -6.52 0.09
CA SER A 35 -0.20 -6.09 1.46
C SER A 35 -1.20 -6.50 2.54
N ALA A 36 -0.97 -7.67 3.14
CA ALA A 36 -1.76 -8.16 4.25
C ALA A 36 -1.65 -7.25 5.48
N SER A 37 -2.67 -7.24 6.34
CA SER A 37 -2.73 -6.35 7.51
C SER A 37 -1.53 -6.54 8.46
N GLU A 38 -0.99 -7.76 8.53
CA GLU A 38 0.20 -8.12 9.30
C GLU A 38 1.45 -7.35 8.84
N PHE A 39 1.49 -6.92 7.58
CA PHE A 39 2.56 -6.08 7.04
C PHE A 39 2.26 -4.59 7.23
N VAL A 40 1.03 -4.15 6.98
CA VAL A 40 0.66 -2.73 7.01
C VAL A 40 0.71 -2.16 8.44
N ARG A 41 0.28 -2.93 9.44
CA ARG A 41 0.23 -2.49 10.84
C ARG A 41 1.58 -2.10 11.44
N PRO A 42 2.67 -2.88 11.32
CA PRO A 42 3.98 -2.48 11.85
C PRO A 42 4.57 -1.29 11.09
N VAL A 43 4.43 -1.27 9.76
CA VAL A 43 4.96 -0.20 8.89
C VAL A 43 4.21 1.12 9.08
N ARG A 44 2.91 1.07 9.41
CA ARG A 44 2.02 2.20 9.74
C ARG A 44 2.32 3.48 8.96
N PRO A 45 2.19 3.46 7.62
CA PRO A 45 2.63 4.57 6.80
C PRO A 45 1.77 5.82 7.02
N LYS A 46 2.34 7.03 6.91
CA LYS A 46 1.52 8.26 6.87
C LYS A 46 0.72 8.34 5.57
N TYR A 47 1.34 7.96 4.45
CA TYR A 47 0.76 7.96 3.11
C TYR A 47 0.87 6.59 2.45
N ALA A 48 -0.25 6.09 1.93
CA ALA A 48 -0.32 4.88 1.12
C ALA A 48 -0.57 5.25 -0.34
N LEU A 49 0.44 5.09 -1.19
CA LEU A 49 0.38 5.46 -2.61
C LEU A 49 -0.11 4.29 -3.45
N VAL A 50 -1.31 4.40 -3.99
CA VAL A 50 -1.93 3.45 -4.92
C VAL A 50 -1.61 3.90 -6.34
N SER A 51 -0.81 3.08 -7.02
CA SER A 51 -0.50 3.27 -8.43
C SER A 51 -1.50 2.50 -9.27
N VAL A 52 -2.52 3.13 -9.83
CA VAL A 52 -3.45 2.52 -10.82
C VAL A 52 -3.56 3.45 -12.04
N GLY A 53 -3.87 2.91 -13.21
CA GLY A 53 -4.03 3.71 -14.42
C GLY A 53 -5.34 4.50 -14.44
N ARG A 54 -5.39 5.66 -15.12
CA ARG A 54 -6.62 6.47 -15.29
C ARG A 54 -7.76 5.70 -15.96
N ASN A 55 -7.43 4.82 -16.91
CA ASN A 55 -8.37 3.90 -17.56
C ASN A 55 -8.29 2.52 -16.89
N ASN A 56 -8.50 2.46 -15.58
CA ASN A 56 -8.42 1.19 -14.87
C ASN A 56 -9.57 0.27 -15.29
N HIS A 57 -9.29 -0.72 -16.12
CA HIS A 57 -10.24 -1.74 -16.55
C HIS A 57 -10.40 -2.89 -15.53
N TYR A 58 -9.67 -2.81 -14.41
CA TYR A 58 -9.73 -3.76 -13.32
C TYR A 58 -10.47 -3.14 -12.13
N ASP A 59 -11.07 -3.97 -11.27
CA ASP A 59 -11.76 -3.56 -10.04
C ASP A 59 -10.78 -3.12 -8.91
N TYR A 60 -9.71 -2.42 -9.28
CA TYR A 60 -8.65 -1.96 -8.39
C TYR A 60 -8.70 -0.44 -8.10
N PRO A 61 -8.18 -0.02 -6.94
CA PRO A 61 -7.86 -0.86 -5.79
C PRO A 61 -9.14 -1.41 -5.17
N VAL A 62 -9.07 -2.64 -4.64
CA VAL A 62 -10.22 -3.25 -3.96
C VAL A 62 -10.49 -2.51 -2.65
N THR A 63 -11.75 -2.19 -2.37
CA THR A 63 -12.16 -1.43 -1.18
C THR A 63 -11.60 -2.01 0.12
N THR A 64 -11.64 -3.34 0.28
CA THR A 64 -11.12 -4.01 1.48
C THR A 64 -9.63 -3.79 1.70
N VAL A 65 -8.84 -3.62 0.63
CA VAL A 65 -7.41 -3.33 0.69
C VAL A 65 -7.18 -1.89 1.13
N ILE A 66 -7.97 -0.95 0.60
CA ILE A 66 -7.92 0.46 1.00
C ILE A 66 -8.23 0.62 2.49
N GLU A 67 -9.23 -0.10 2.99
CA GLU A 67 -9.60 -0.06 4.40
C GLU A 67 -8.46 -0.52 5.33
N ARG A 68 -7.60 -1.48 4.92
CA ARG A 68 -6.42 -1.88 5.73
C ARG A 68 -5.52 -0.71 6.06
N TYR A 69 -5.31 0.19 5.10
CA TYR A 69 -4.49 1.39 5.27
C TYR A 69 -5.23 2.45 6.10
N ARG A 70 -6.53 2.66 5.86
CA ARG A 70 -7.34 3.60 6.63
C ARG A 70 -7.43 3.23 8.11
N TYR A 71 -7.58 1.93 8.42
CA TYR A 71 -7.55 1.43 9.81
C TYR A 71 -6.22 1.67 10.51
N CYS A 72 -5.13 1.87 9.76
CA CYS A 72 -3.82 2.23 10.31
C CYS A 72 -3.59 3.75 10.32
N GLU A 73 -4.65 4.55 10.13
CA GLU A 73 -4.63 6.02 10.05
C GLU A 73 -3.82 6.57 8.86
N SER A 74 -3.54 5.73 7.86
CA SER A 74 -2.83 6.15 6.65
C SER A 74 -3.74 6.93 5.71
N LYS A 75 -3.25 8.06 5.19
CA LYS A 75 -3.89 8.75 4.07
C LYS A 75 -3.62 7.99 2.77
N VAL A 76 -4.68 7.56 2.10
CA VAL A 76 -4.59 6.86 0.80
C VAL A 76 -4.59 7.88 -0.33
N ILE A 77 -3.62 7.75 -1.24
CA ILE A 77 -3.43 8.61 -2.41
C ILE A 77 -3.49 7.76 -3.66
N ARG A 78 -4.26 8.17 -4.66
CA ARG A 78 -4.59 7.43 -5.88
C ARG A 78 -4.17 8.22 -7.10
N ILE A 79 -3.13 7.79 -7.81
CA ILE A 79 -2.59 8.56 -8.96
C ILE A 79 -3.55 8.65 -10.16
N ASP A 80 -4.57 7.80 -10.22
CA ASP A 80 -5.62 7.88 -11.23
C ASP A 80 -6.63 9.01 -10.98
N LYS A 81 -6.72 9.49 -9.74
CA LYS A 81 -7.65 10.54 -9.29
C LYS A 81 -6.94 11.80 -8.85
N ASP A 82 -5.80 11.64 -8.19
CA ASP A 82 -4.95 12.69 -7.68
C ASP A 82 -3.92 13.00 -8.77
N GLU A 83 -4.25 13.95 -9.66
CA GLU A 83 -3.52 14.21 -10.91
C GLU A 83 -2.01 14.39 -10.73
N ASN A 84 -1.63 15.16 -9.71
CA ASN A 84 -0.25 15.41 -9.33
C ASN A 84 -0.14 15.29 -7.82
N PHE A 85 0.72 14.39 -7.34
CA PHE A 85 1.07 14.30 -5.94
C PHE A 85 2.56 14.63 -5.78
N SER A 86 2.84 15.59 -4.90
CA SER A 86 4.19 16.04 -4.58
C SER A 86 4.43 15.84 -3.08
N ILE A 87 5.62 15.37 -2.74
CA ILE A 87 6.09 15.32 -1.36
C ILE A 87 7.33 16.21 -1.30
N ALA A 88 7.26 17.23 -0.46
CA ALA A 88 8.41 18.04 -0.09
C ALA A 88 8.93 17.56 1.27
N PHE A 89 10.26 17.47 1.39
CA PHE A 89 10.97 17.15 2.63
C PHE A 89 11.63 18.41 3.19
#